data_AF-A0A8J7JG65-F1
#
_entry.id   AF-A0A8J7JG65-F1
#
_cell.length_a   1.000
_cell.length_b   1.000
_cell.length_c   1.000
_cell.angle_alpha   90.00
_cell.angle_beta   90.00
_cell.angle_gamma   90.00
#
_symmetry.space_group_name_H-M   'P 1'
#
loop_
_entity.id
_entity.type
_entity.pdbx_description
1 polymer ?
#
loop_
_entity_poly.entity_id
_entity_poly.type
_entity_poly.pdbx_seq_one_letter_code
_entity_poly.pdbx_strand_id
1 'polypeptide(L)'
;MNKVIRRVVGEMAEEFLEYLKEKETQYQERWVPSVRIEKDLDLHLFRVPKSWFLRRLTRMLEASGEIEHFNDGTTAYFRTVG
;
A
#
# COMPACT_ATOMS: atom_id res chain seq x y z
N MET A 1 -15.59 12.81 -10.88
CA MET A 1 -15.40 11.64 -9.99
C MET A 1 -16.38 11.77 -8.83
N ASN A 2 -17.23 10.78 -8.62
CA ASN A 2 -18.30 10.79 -7.61
C ASN A 2 -17.72 10.96 -6.19
N LYS A 3 -18.34 11.80 -5.33
CA LYS A 3 -17.88 12.05 -3.94
C LYS A 3 -17.76 10.75 -3.12
N VAL A 4 -18.68 9.81 -3.34
CA VAL A 4 -18.67 8.49 -2.67
C VAL A 4 -17.42 7.70 -3.06
N ILE A 5 -17.07 7.66 -4.34
CA ILE A 5 -15.88 6.94 -4.82
C ILE A 5 -14.61 7.52 -4.21
N ARG A 6 -14.49 8.86 -4.12
CA ARG A 6 -13.31 9.49 -3.50
C ARG A 6 -13.18 9.11 -2.03
N ARG A 7 -14.28 9.09 -1.30
CA ARG A 7 -14.30 8.73 0.12
C ARG A 7 -13.85 7.29 0.34
N VAL A 8 -14.46 6.34 -0.39
CA VAL A 8 -14.11 4.91 -0.27
C VAL A 8 -12.63 4.68 -0.57
N VAL A 9 -12.10 5.29 -1.63
CA VAL A 9 -10.66 5.14 -1.96
C VAL A 9 -9.76 5.79 -0.89
N GLY A 10 -10.21 6.88 -0.25
CA GLY A 10 -9.52 7.48 0.89
C GLY A 10 -9.47 6.56 2.11
N GLU A 11 -10.62 6.02 2.50
CA GLU A 11 -10.73 5.06 3.62
C GLU A 11 -9.85 3.82 3.37
N MET A 12 -9.82 3.29 2.14
CA MET A 12 -8.92 2.18 1.78
C MET A 12 -7.44 2.55 1.85
N ALA A 13 -7.08 3.80 1.54
CA ALA A 13 -5.71 4.26 1.64
C ALA A 13 -5.26 4.42 3.11
N GLU A 14 -6.16 4.91 3.97
CA GLU A 14 -5.94 4.99 5.42
C GLU A 14 -5.78 3.61 6.04
N GLU A 15 -6.67 2.66 5.74
CA GLU A 15 -6.54 1.26 6.20
C GLU A 15 -5.21 0.62 5.73
N PHE A 16 -4.81 0.91 4.48
CA PHE A 16 -3.54 0.42 3.97
C PHE A 16 -2.33 1.04 4.68
N LEU A 17 -2.42 2.31 5.07
CA LEU A 17 -1.39 2.99 5.86
C LEU A 17 -1.26 2.38 7.27
N GLU A 18 -2.39 2.06 7.91
CA GLU A 18 -2.40 1.36 9.20
C GLU A 18 -1.80 -0.05 9.09
N TYR A 19 -2.17 -0.78 8.03
CA TYR A 19 -1.57 -2.08 7.71
C TYR A 19 -0.04 -1.99 7.58
N LEU A 20 0.47 -0.98 6.85
CA LEU A 20 1.91 -0.77 6.72
C LEU A 20 2.54 -0.54 8.10
N LYS A 21 2.03 0.40 8.90
CA LYS A 21 2.54 0.67 10.26
C LYS A 21 2.63 -0.58 11.12
N GLU A 22 1.62 -1.46 11.06
CA GLU A 22 1.64 -2.74 11.78
C GLU A 22 2.78 -3.65 11.28
N LYS A 23 2.89 -3.83 9.95
CA LYS A 23 3.86 -4.76 9.37
C LYS A 23 5.29 -4.28 9.46
N GLU A 24 5.53 -2.99 9.34
CA GLU A 24 6.86 -2.36 9.41
C GLU A 24 7.66 -2.77 10.64
N THR A 25 6.98 -3.00 11.78
CA THR A 25 7.60 -3.46 13.03
C THR A 25 8.29 -4.82 12.92
N GLN A 26 7.95 -5.61 11.90
CA GLN A 26 8.47 -6.95 11.64
C GLN A 26 9.67 -6.95 10.69
N TYR A 27 10.02 -5.80 10.12
CA TYR A 27 11.06 -5.66 9.10
C TYR A 27 12.17 -4.72 9.55
N GLN A 28 13.41 -5.07 9.19
CA GLN A 28 14.55 -4.19 9.41
C GLN A 28 14.37 -2.89 8.64
N GLU A 29 14.72 -1.76 9.26
CA GLU A 29 14.57 -0.41 8.70
C GLU A 29 13.13 -0.04 8.27
N ARG A 30 12.14 -0.81 8.75
CA ARG A 30 10.71 -0.67 8.46
C ARG A 30 10.33 -0.95 7.00
N TRP A 31 11.18 -1.57 6.20
CA TRP A 31 10.85 -1.79 4.79
C TRP A 31 9.99 -3.04 4.58
N VAL A 32 8.72 -2.86 4.21
CA VAL A 32 7.77 -3.94 3.94
C VAL A 32 7.82 -4.31 2.45
N PRO A 33 8.15 -5.56 2.07
CA PRO A 33 8.22 -5.98 0.69
C PRO A 33 6.83 -6.18 0.06
N SER A 34 6.65 -5.76 -1.19
CA SER A 34 5.38 -5.82 -1.92
C SER A 34 4.80 -7.23 -2.01
N VAL A 35 5.67 -8.25 -2.10
CA VAL A 35 5.25 -9.66 -2.11
C VAL A 35 4.56 -10.07 -0.81
N ARG A 36 4.94 -9.47 0.34
CA ARG A 36 4.24 -9.69 1.60
C ARG A 36 2.87 -9.03 1.57
N ILE A 37 2.81 -7.80 1.10
CA ILE A 37 1.59 -7.01 0.99
C ILE A 37 0.55 -7.74 0.12
N GLU A 38 0.96 -8.22 -1.05
CA GLU A 38 0.09 -8.95 -1.98
C GLU A 38 -0.40 -10.29 -1.42
N LYS A 39 0.42 -10.94 -0.57
CA LYS A 39 0.08 -12.18 0.11
C LYS A 39 -0.92 -11.94 1.25
N ASP A 40 -0.68 -10.94 2.09
CA ASP A 40 -1.51 -10.65 3.27
C ASP A 40 -2.84 -10.03 2.91
N LEU A 41 -2.85 -9.15 1.92
CA LEU A 41 -4.07 -8.46 1.54
C LEU A 41 -5.10 -9.40 0.93
N ASP A 42 -4.73 -10.66 0.57
CA ASP A 42 -5.48 -11.65 -0.20
C ASP A 42 -6.80 -11.13 -0.79
N LEU A 43 -6.66 -10.08 -1.61
CA LEU A 43 -7.80 -9.29 -2.03
C LEU A 43 -8.62 -10.16 -2.95
N HIS A 44 -9.70 -10.75 -2.44
CA HIS A 44 -10.76 -11.35 -3.24
C HIS A 44 -11.56 -10.27 -3.99
N LEU A 45 -10.88 -9.25 -4.52
CA LEU A 45 -11.42 -8.35 -5.53
C LEU A 45 -11.49 -9.16 -6.81
N PHE A 46 -12.58 -9.91 -6.96
CA PHE A 46 -12.85 -10.97 -7.95
C PHE A 46 -12.50 -10.64 -9.42
N ARG A 47 -12.13 -9.39 -9.76
CA ARG A 47 -11.85 -8.94 -11.13
C ARG A 47 -10.74 -7.87 -11.26
N VAL A 48 -10.02 -7.52 -10.19
CA VAL A 48 -8.99 -6.46 -10.25
C VAL A 48 -7.61 -7.06 -10.00
N PRO A 49 -6.62 -6.84 -10.88
CA PRO A 49 -5.25 -7.27 -10.62
C PRO A 49 -4.72 -6.66 -9.32
N LYS A 50 -4.25 -7.50 -8.38
CA LYS A 50 -3.72 -7.07 -7.06
C LYS A 50 -2.67 -5.96 -7.22
N SER A 51 -1.77 -6.13 -8.18
CA SER A 51 -0.70 -5.17 -8.49
C SER A 51 -1.20 -3.82 -9.01
N TRP A 52 -2.34 -3.76 -9.68
CA TRP A 52 -2.94 -2.49 -10.13
C TRP A 52 -3.53 -1.73 -8.94
N PHE A 53 -4.27 -2.44 -8.09
CA PHE A 53 -4.91 -1.83 -6.93
C PHE A 53 -3.86 -1.34 -5.92
N LEU A 54 -2.87 -2.17 -5.61
CA LEU A 54 -1.75 -1.80 -4.75
C LEU A 54 -1.01 -0.57 -5.29
N ARG A 55 -0.67 -0.57 -6.58
CA ARG A 55 -0.02 0.58 -7.24
C ARG A 55 -0.87 1.85 -7.16
N ARG A 56 -2.20 1.73 -7.14
CA ARG A 56 -3.07 2.90 -7.04
C ARG A 56 -3.04 3.50 -5.63
N LEU A 57 -3.15 2.65 -4.60
CA LEU A 57 -3.07 3.08 -3.21
C LEU A 57 -1.69 3.66 -2.88
N THR A 58 -0.61 2.96 -3.25
CA THR A 58 0.75 3.42 -2.94
C THR A 58 1.05 4.75 -3.61
N ARG A 59 0.67 4.95 -4.88
CA ARG A 59 0.83 6.25 -5.55
C ARG A 59 0.05 7.38 -4.89
N MET A 60 -1.13 7.09 -4.32
CA MET A 60 -1.91 8.11 -3.62
C MET A 60 -1.21 8.54 -2.34
N LEU A 61 -0.71 7.58 -1.57
CA LEU A 61 0.00 7.84 -0.32
C LEU A 61 1.40 8.44 -0.54
N GLU A 62 2.12 8.02 -1.58
CA GLU A 62 3.37 8.63 -2.02
C GLU A 62 3.14 10.10 -2.39
N ALA A 63 2.08 10.39 -3.14
CA ALA A 63 1.76 11.76 -3.55
C ALA A 63 1.33 12.65 -2.37
N SER A 64 0.80 12.08 -1.29
CA SER A 64 0.49 12.81 -0.06
C SER A 64 1.67 12.86 0.93
N GLY A 65 2.80 12.22 0.62
CA GLY A 65 3.97 12.18 1.49
C GLY A 65 3.82 11.28 2.72
N GLU A 66 2.90 10.32 2.69
CA GLU A 66 2.61 9.41 3.82
C GLU A 66 3.47 8.15 3.79
N ILE A 67 3.99 7.77 2.62
CA ILE A 67 4.86 6.59 2.47
C ILE A 67 6.07 6.89 1.58
N GLU A 68 7.12 6.12 1.79
CA GLU A 68 8.27 6.03 0.89
C GLU A 68 8.24 4.70 0.13
N HIS A 69 8.83 4.72 -1.06
CA HIS A 69 8.96 3.55 -1.92
C HIS A 69 10.38 3.43 -2.45
N PHE A 70 10.91 2.21 -2.44
CA PHE A 70 12.12 1.87 -3.18
C PHE A 70 11.97 0.51 -3.87
N ASN A 71 12.80 0.28 -4.88
CA ASN A 71 12.83 -0.98 -5.62
C ASN A 71 14.29 -1.44 -5.77
N ASP A 72 14.57 -2.70 -5.45
CA ASP A 72 15.92 -3.29 -5.52
C ASP A 72 16.25 -3.92 -6.89
N GLY A 73 15.37 -3.76 -7.87
CA GLY A 73 15.42 -4.39 -9.20
C GLY A 73 14.54 -5.63 -9.32
N THR A 74 14.16 -6.25 -8.21
CA THR A 74 13.32 -7.47 -8.16
C THR A 74 12.02 -7.22 -7.39
N THR A 75 12.12 -6.57 -6.24
CA THR A 75 11.03 -6.39 -5.28
C THR A 75 10.86 -4.90 -5.01
N ALA A 76 9.60 -4.47 -4.98
CA ALA A 76 9.24 -3.14 -4.48
C ALA A 76 9.05 -3.21 -2.97
N TYR A 77 9.40 -2.15 -2.26
CA TYR A 77 9.28 -2.05 -0.81
C TYR A 77 8.65 -0.72 -0.44
N PHE A 78 7.91 -0.74 0.66
CA PHE A 78 7.16 0.41 1.14
C PHE A 78 7.36 0.56 2.65
N ARG A 79 7.37 1.79 3.14
CA ARG A 79 7.29 2.12 4.57
C ARG A 79 6.56 3.42 4.76
N THR A 80 5.94 3.62 5.93
CA THR A 80 5.40 4.92 6.30
C THR A 80 6.50 5.95 6.51
N VAL A 81 6.19 7.20 6.15
CA VAL A 81 6.97 8.35 6.58
C VAL A 81 6.70 8.53 8.07
N GLY A 82 7.77 8.65 8.86
CA GLY A 82 7.72 8.87 10.31
C GLY A 82 8.47 10.13 10.69
#